data_AF-A0A4W6C682-F1
#
_entry.id   AF-A0A4W6C682-F1
#
_cell.length_a   1.000
_cell.length_b   1.000
_cell.length_c   1.000
_cell.angle_alpha   90.00
_cell.angle_beta   90.00
_cell.angle_gamma   90.00
#
_symmetry.space_group_name_H-M   'P 1'
#
loop_
_entity.id
_entity.type
_entity.pdbx_description
1 polymer ?
#
loop_
_entity_poly.entity_id
_entity_poly.type
_entity_poly.pdbx_seq_one_letter_code
_entity_poly.pdbx_strand_id
1 'polypeptide(L)'
;MADDKDVLRDVWFGRIPTCFTLNQDEVTEREAEPYYLLLPRVSYLTLVTDKVKKHFLKVMKAEDVEEMWFEYEGTPLKWHYPIGVLFDLHASNTVLPWSITVHFKNFPDRDLLHCPSNSVIEAHFMSSIKEADALKHKSQVVNDMQKKDHKQLWMGLQNDKFDQFWAMNRKLMEYPTEEGGFRYIPFRIYQVTHTNKTLKTPVGEPQGSVRDQET
;
A
#
# COMPACT_ATOMS: atom_id res chain seq x y z
N MET A 1 11.71 -21.35 -10.78
CA MET A 1 11.22 -20.57 -11.95
C MET A 1 9.69 -20.55 -12.05
N ALA A 2 8.98 -21.69 -12.14
CA ALA A 2 7.51 -21.69 -12.06
C ALA A 2 7.04 -21.32 -10.64
N ASP A 3 7.64 -21.95 -9.63
CA ASP A 3 7.31 -21.74 -8.21
C ASP A 3 7.47 -20.28 -7.76
N ASP A 4 8.55 -19.60 -8.19
CA ASP A 4 8.77 -18.18 -7.85
C ASP A 4 7.69 -17.28 -8.45
N LYS A 5 7.24 -17.58 -9.67
CA LYS A 5 6.20 -16.80 -10.34
C LYS A 5 4.86 -16.98 -9.64
N ASP A 6 4.57 -18.18 -9.14
CA ASP A 6 3.35 -18.45 -8.39
C ASP A 6 3.34 -17.67 -7.06
N VAL A 7 4.47 -17.63 -6.34
CA VAL A 7 4.62 -16.78 -5.14
C VAL A 7 4.35 -15.30 -5.45
N LEU A 8 4.89 -14.78 -6.56
CA LEU A 8 4.63 -13.38 -6.97
C LEU A 8 3.13 -13.12 -7.23
N ARG A 9 2.44 -14.09 -7.81
CA ARG A 9 0.99 -14.00 -8.06
C ARG A 9 0.20 -14.08 -6.77
N ASP A 10 0.55 -14.96 -5.86
CA ASP A 10 -0.13 -15.09 -4.56
C ASP A 10 -0.01 -13.81 -3.74
N VAL A 11 1.18 -13.19 -3.71
CA VAL A 11 1.40 -11.88 -3.09
C VAL A 11 0.53 -10.81 -3.75
N TRP A 12 0.50 -10.75 -5.09
CA TRP A 12 -0.25 -9.74 -5.84
C TRP A 12 -1.78 -9.88 -5.66
N PHE A 13 -2.29 -11.11 -5.73
CA PHE A 13 -3.72 -11.40 -5.66
C PHE A 13 -4.23 -11.59 -4.23
N GLY A 14 -3.39 -11.42 -3.21
CA GLY A 14 -3.81 -11.39 -1.82
C GLY A 14 -4.96 -10.40 -1.58
N ARG A 15 -6.04 -10.87 -0.94
CA ARG A 15 -7.23 -10.07 -0.61
C ARG A 15 -7.51 -10.09 0.88
N ILE A 16 -8.13 -9.00 1.37
CA ILE A 16 -8.67 -8.89 2.72
C ILE A 16 -10.18 -8.68 2.60
N PRO A 17 -11.03 -9.55 3.18
CA PRO A 17 -12.45 -9.27 3.27
C PRO A 17 -12.69 -8.13 4.24
N THR A 18 -13.36 -7.09 3.77
CA THR A 18 -13.55 -5.84 4.50
C THR A 18 -15.03 -5.45 4.50
N CYS A 19 -15.53 -5.06 5.67
CA CYS A 19 -16.83 -4.45 5.87
C CYS A 19 -16.63 -2.96 6.11
N PHE A 20 -17.21 -2.11 5.26
CA PHE A 20 -17.24 -0.68 5.46
C PHE A 20 -18.58 -0.28 6.07
N THR A 21 -18.55 0.48 7.16
CA THR A 21 -19.75 1.04 7.80
C THR A 21 -19.60 2.56 7.90
N LEU A 22 -20.65 3.32 7.61
CA LEU A 22 -20.62 4.76 7.78
C LEU A 22 -20.60 5.11 9.27
N ASN A 23 -19.81 6.10 9.67
CA ASN A 23 -19.80 6.58 11.05
C ASN A 23 -21.21 7.02 11.47
N GLN A 24 -21.60 6.72 12.71
CA GLN A 24 -22.95 6.97 13.24
C GLN A 24 -23.27 8.46 13.42
N ASP A 25 -22.24 9.30 13.57
CA ASP A 25 -22.38 10.75 13.72
C ASP A 25 -22.52 11.47 12.36
N GLU A 26 -22.41 10.74 11.24
CA GLU A 26 -22.63 11.31 9.90
C GLU A 26 -24.12 11.56 9.64
N VAL A 27 -24.42 12.77 9.19
CA VAL A 27 -25.80 13.16 8.87
C VAL A 27 -26.23 12.53 7.56
N THR A 28 -27.18 11.60 7.64
CA THR A 28 -27.72 10.88 6.48
C THR A 28 -29.20 11.16 6.25
N GLU A 29 -29.63 11.10 4.99
CA GLU A 29 -31.05 11.19 4.61
C GLU A 29 -31.83 9.90 4.93
N ARG A 30 -31.12 8.78 5.04
CA ARG A 30 -31.63 7.44 5.35
C ARG A 30 -30.52 6.54 5.86
N GLU A 31 -30.91 5.42 6.47
CA GLU A 31 -29.95 4.42 6.98
C GLU A 31 -28.98 3.94 5.90
N ALA A 32 -27.69 3.94 6.24
CA ALA A 32 -26.60 3.54 5.37
C ALA A 32 -26.29 2.06 5.56
N GLU A 33 -26.59 1.22 4.56
CA GLU A 33 -26.21 -0.20 4.61
C GLU A 33 -24.69 -0.38 4.55
N PRO A 34 -24.11 -1.34 5.29
CA PRO A 34 -22.69 -1.66 5.18
C PRO A 34 -22.29 -2.10 3.75
N TYR A 35 -21.07 -1.79 3.35
CA TYR A 35 -20.52 -2.16 2.05
C TYR A 35 -19.39 -3.18 2.19
N TYR A 36 -19.53 -4.35 1.57
CA TYR A 36 -18.51 -5.40 1.64
C TYR A 36 -17.64 -5.41 0.38
N LEU A 37 -16.33 -5.51 0.56
CA LEU A 37 -15.36 -5.52 -0.53
C LEU A 37 -14.14 -6.39 -0.18
N LEU A 38 -13.60 -7.09 -1.18
CA LEU A 38 -12.29 -7.75 -1.08
C LEU A 38 -11.19 -6.76 -1.47
N LEU A 39 -10.48 -6.22 -0.48
CA LEU A 39 -9.43 -5.23 -0.73
C LEU A 39 -8.11 -5.90 -1.16
N PRO A 40 -7.42 -5.41 -2.20
CA PRO A 40 -6.11 -5.89 -2.62
C PRO A 40 -5.01 -5.46 -1.64
N ARG A 41 -4.29 -6.42 -1.05
CA ARG A 41 -3.22 -6.17 -0.05
C ARG A 41 -2.15 -5.20 -0.53
N VAL A 42 -1.79 -5.27 -1.82
CA VAL A 42 -0.68 -4.51 -2.43
C VAL A 42 -1.04 -3.09 -2.87
N SER A 43 -2.30 -2.67 -2.71
CA SER A 43 -2.78 -1.35 -3.13
C SER A 43 -2.99 -0.39 -1.95
N TYR A 44 -3.58 0.77 -2.22
CA TYR A 44 -3.88 1.84 -1.26
C TYR A 44 -5.40 2.01 -1.13
N LEU A 45 -5.89 2.34 0.08
CA LEU A 45 -7.33 2.48 0.36
C LEU A 45 -8.00 3.44 -0.63
N THR A 46 -7.50 4.67 -0.72
CA THR A 46 -8.05 5.74 -1.58
C THR A 46 -8.02 5.43 -3.08
N LEU A 47 -7.26 4.41 -3.51
CA LEU A 47 -7.20 3.98 -4.92
C LEU A 47 -8.29 2.97 -5.30
N VAL A 48 -8.80 2.20 -4.33
CA VAL A 48 -9.66 1.03 -4.61
C VAL A 48 -11.07 1.14 -4.02
N THR A 49 -11.39 2.26 -3.37
CA THR A 49 -12.65 2.47 -2.65
C THR A 49 -13.63 3.40 -3.36
N ASP A 50 -13.49 3.64 -4.68
CA ASP A 50 -14.43 4.47 -5.44
C ASP A 50 -15.89 3.99 -5.33
N LYS A 51 -16.09 2.67 -5.33
CA LYS A 51 -17.43 2.07 -5.15
C LYS A 51 -17.98 2.28 -3.75
N VAL A 52 -17.12 2.25 -2.73
CA VAL A 52 -17.47 2.53 -1.32
C VAL A 52 -17.89 3.99 -1.19
N LYS A 53 -17.09 4.91 -1.74
CA LYS A 53 -17.41 6.35 -1.79
C LYS A 53 -18.76 6.57 -2.46
N LYS A 54 -18.95 6.03 -3.67
CA LYS A 54 -20.22 6.16 -4.42
C LYS A 54 -21.40 5.55 -3.69
N HIS A 55 -21.21 4.50 -2.90
CA HIS A 55 -22.27 3.88 -2.10
C HIS A 55 -22.77 4.83 -1.02
N PHE A 56 -21.88 5.33 -0.17
CA PHE A 56 -22.27 6.20 0.95
C PHE A 56 -22.70 7.60 0.50
N LEU A 57 -22.16 8.14 -0.60
CA LEU A 57 -22.64 9.41 -1.15
C LEU A 57 -24.12 9.40 -1.58
N LYS A 58 -24.76 8.22 -1.76
CA LYS A 58 -26.20 8.13 -2.08
C LYS A 58 -27.13 8.39 -0.90
N VAL A 59 -26.59 8.44 0.32
CA VAL A 59 -27.37 8.66 1.54
C VAL A 59 -26.94 9.94 2.28
N MET A 60 -25.86 10.58 1.83
CA MET A 60 -25.33 11.82 2.39
C MET A 60 -25.94 13.03 1.68
N LYS A 61 -26.14 14.13 2.42
CA LYS A 61 -26.48 15.44 1.84
C LYS A 61 -25.23 16.08 1.25
N ALA A 62 -25.36 16.78 0.11
CA ALA A 62 -24.21 17.36 -0.60
C ALA A 62 -23.41 18.37 0.24
N GLU A 63 -24.07 19.12 1.13
CA GLU A 63 -23.45 20.08 2.06
C GLU A 63 -22.64 19.42 3.19
N ASP A 64 -22.88 18.14 3.45
CA ASP A 64 -22.25 17.38 4.52
C ASP A 64 -21.10 16.48 4.01
N VAL A 65 -20.73 16.60 2.73
CA VAL A 65 -19.69 15.78 2.09
C VAL A 65 -18.38 16.56 1.97
N GLU A 66 -17.38 16.17 2.77
CA GLU A 66 -15.99 16.61 2.61
C GLU A 66 -15.11 15.46 2.07
N GLU A 67 -13.82 15.47 2.42
CA GLU A 67 -12.89 14.41 2.04
C GLU A 67 -13.18 13.11 2.82
N MET A 68 -13.36 12.03 2.07
CA MET A 68 -13.58 10.70 2.66
C MET A 68 -12.31 10.16 3.32
N TRP A 69 -12.41 9.75 4.57
CA TRP A 69 -11.33 9.08 5.30
C TRP A 69 -11.83 7.85 6.05
N PHE A 70 -10.88 7.04 6.53
CA PHE A 70 -11.15 5.72 7.09
C PHE A 70 -10.57 5.58 8.49
N GLU A 71 -11.28 4.87 9.35
CA GLU A 71 -10.89 4.59 10.73
C GLU A 71 -11.00 3.09 11.03
N TYR A 72 -10.12 2.60 11.89
CA TYR A 72 -10.24 1.31 12.53
C TYR A 72 -10.08 1.47 14.05
N GLU A 73 -11.11 1.14 14.82
CA GLU A 73 -11.10 1.20 16.30
C GLU A 73 -10.50 2.52 16.86
N GLY A 74 -10.99 3.67 16.38
CA GLY A 74 -10.51 4.99 16.80
C GLY A 74 -9.17 5.42 16.18
N THR A 75 -8.55 4.60 15.33
CA THR A 75 -7.29 4.93 14.66
C THR A 75 -7.52 5.33 13.21
N PRO A 76 -7.22 6.60 12.82
CA PRO A 76 -7.24 7.01 11.43
C PRO A 76 -6.25 6.21 10.57
N LEU A 77 -6.74 5.63 9.47
CA LEU A 77 -5.97 4.77 8.57
C LEU A 77 -5.22 5.59 7.53
N LYS A 78 -3.88 5.54 7.60
CA LYS A 78 -2.99 6.27 6.69
C LYS A 78 -3.08 5.71 5.26
N TRP A 79 -3.77 6.41 4.36
CA TRP A 79 -4.00 5.94 2.98
C TRP A 79 -2.73 5.58 2.20
N HIS A 80 -1.60 6.23 2.52
CA HIS A 80 -0.31 6.04 1.86
C HIS A 80 0.46 4.80 2.38
N TYR A 81 -0.11 4.06 3.32
CA TYR A 81 0.38 2.74 3.70
C TYR A 81 -0.39 1.69 2.90
N PRO A 82 0.27 0.63 2.37
CA PRO A 82 -0.44 -0.43 1.67
C PRO A 82 -1.51 -1.07 2.55
N ILE A 83 -2.63 -1.45 1.95
CA ILE A 83 -3.80 -2.04 2.64
C ILE A 83 -3.38 -3.25 3.49
N GLY A 84 -2.54 -4.13 2.95
CA GLY A 84 -2.03 -5.30 3.65
C GLY A 84 -1.24 -4.92 4.90
N VAL A 85 -0.42 -3.86 4.83
CA VAL A 85 0.35 -3.36 5.97
C VAL A 85 -0.58 -2.79 7.05
N LEU A 86 -1.58 -1.99 6.67
CA LEU A 86 -2.56 -1.44 7.61
C LEU A 86 -3.31 -2.57 8.34
N PHE A 87 -3.80 -3.56 7.60
CA PHE A 87 -4.49 -4.70 8.18
C PHE A 87 -3.57 -5.52 9.09
N ASP A 88 -2.38 -5.88 8.62
CA ASP A 88 -1.47 -6.73 9.40
C ASP A 88 -1.02 -6.03 10.70
N LEU A 89 -0.87 -4.69 10.66
CA LEU A 89 -0.47 -3.87 11.79
C LEU A 89 -1.58 -3.65 12.83
N HIS A 90 -2.83 -3.49 12.39
CA HIS A 90 -3.93 -3.06 13.27
C HIS A 90 -4.97 -4.15 13.56
N ALA A 91 -5.16 -5.11 12.65
CA ALA A 91 -6.34 -5.99 12.64
C ALA A 91 -6.02 -7.46 12.33
N SER A 92 -4.74 -7.88 12.25
CA SER A 92 -4.36 -9.27 11.92
C SER A 92 -4.90 -10.31 12.90
N ASN A 93 -5.11 -9.92 14.16
CA ASN A 93 -5.60 -10.80 15.22
C ASN A 93 -7.12 -10.68 15.45
N THR A 94 -7.86 -9.96 14.60
CA THR A 94 -9.30 -9.78 14.75
C THR A 94 -10.11 -10.69 13.84
N VAL A 95 -11.38 -10.89 14.21
CA VAL A 95 -12.29 -11.75 13.44
C VAL A 95 -12.65 -11.04 12.14
N LEU A 96 -12.45 -11.72 11.02
CA LEU A 96 -12.86 -11.21 9.71
C LEU A 96 -14.39 -11.14 9.58
N PRO A 97 -14.93 -10.20 8.77
CA PRO A 97 -14.21 -9.26 7.91
C PRO A 97 -13.57 -8.10 8.69
N TRP A 98 -12.55 -7.48 8.10
CA TRP A 98 -11.95 -6.25 8.65
C TRP A 98 -12.99 -5.13 8.65
N SER A 99 -13.40 -4.66 9.84
CA SER A 99 -14.43 -3.64 10.01
C SER A 99 -13.84 -2.24 9.96
N ILE A 100 -14.05 -1.52 8.86
CA ILE A 100 -13.57 -0.14 8.67
C ILE A 100 -14.74 0.83 8.78
N THR A 101 -14.58 1.88 9.58
CA THR A 101 -15.52 3.00 9.64
C THR A 101 -15.16 4.04 8.58
N VAL A 102 -16.17 4.53 7.85
CA VAL A 102 -16.05 5.56 6.81
C VAL A 102 -16.56 6.88 7.37
N HIS A 103 -15.81 7.94 7.11
CA HIS A 103 -16.12 9.30 7.52
C HIS A 103 -16.03 10.24 6.32
N PHE A 104 -16.82 11.30 6.35
CA PHE A 104 -16.82 12.41 5.40
C PHE A 104 -16.66 13.78 6.06
N LYS A 105 -16.72 13.86 7.40
CA LYS A 105 -16.46 15.09 8.16
C LYS A 105 -15.30 14.91 9.12
N ASN A 106 -14.88 16.03 9.72
CA ASN A 106 -13.89 16.07 10.80
C ASN A 106 -12.58 15.38 10.41
N PHE A 107 -12.06 15.70 9.22
CA PHE A 107 -10.82 15.10 8.73
C PHE A 107 -9.67 15.31 9.74
N PRO A 108 -8.97 14.25 10.17
CA PRO A 108 -7.93 14.35 11.18
C PRO A 108 -6.61 14.84 10.58
N ASP A 109 -6.52 16.15 10.32
CA ASP A 109 -5.37 16.83 9.68
C ASP A 109 -4.02 16.58 10.35
N ARG A 110 -4.03 16.24 11.64
CA ARG A 110 -2.82 15.95 12.42
C ARG A 110 -2.27 14.55 12.16
N ASP A 111 -3.14 13.62 11.75
CA ASP A 111 -2.82 12.19 11.67
C ASP A 111 -2.79 11.66 10.23
N LEU A 112 -3.53 12.32 9.32
CA LEU A 112 -3.68 11.94 7.93
C LEU A 112 -3.17 13.01 6.97
N LEU A 113 -2.62 12.53 5.85
CA LEU A 113 -2.31 13.37 4.69
C LEU A 113 -3.56 13.45 3.80
N HIS A 114 -3.86 14.61 3.23
CA HIS A 114 -4.89 14.71 2.19
C HIS A 114 -4.54 13.92 0.93
N CYS A 115 -5.58 13.40 0.26
CA CYS A 115 -5.49 12.64 -0.97
C CYS A 115 -6.54 13.14 -1.99
N PRO A 116 -6.39 14.37 -2.54
CA PRO A 116 -7.39 15.00 -3.39
C PRO A 116 -7.58 14.30 -4.75
N SER A 117 -6.61 13.50 -5.20
CA SER A 117 -6.66 12.86 -6.51
C SER A 117 -5.73 11.64 -6.63
N ASN A 118 -6.02 10.80 -7.63
CA ASN A 118 -5.16 9.65 -7.96
C ASN A 118 -3.73 10.05 -8.35
N SER A 119 -3.49 11.28 -8.81
CA SER A 119 -2.13 11.74 -9.12
C SER A 119 -1.26 11.87 -7.87
N VAL A 120 -1.85 12.15 -6.70
CA VAL A 120 -1.12 12.17 -5.42
C VAL A 120 -0.69 10.75 -5.03
N ILE A 121 -1.56 9.78 -5.26
CA ILE A 121 -1.26 8.35 -5.03
C ILE A 121 -0.16 7.88 -5.99
N GLU A 122 -0.25 8.22 -7.29
CA GLU A 122 0.78 7.92 -8.29
C GLU A 122 2.13 8.52 -7.91
N ALA A 123 2.15 9.79 -7.48
CA ALA A 123 3.37 10.47 -7.04
C ALA A 123 3.98 9.77 -5.81
N HIS A 124 3.17 9.40 -4.81
CA HIS A 124 3.63 8.66 -3.62
C HIS A 124 4.21 7.29 -3.99
N PHE A 125 3.50 6.54 -4.84
CA PHE A 125 3.93 5.23 -5.33
C PHE A 125 5.28 5.33 -6.07
N MET A 126 5.41 6.26 -7.02
CA MET A 126 6.65 6.45 -7.76
C MET A 126 7.80 6.97 -6.87
N SER A 127 7.50 7.78 -5.86
CA SER A 127 8.49 8.20 -4.87
C SER A 127 9.05 6.99 -4.10
N SER A 128 8.19 6.06 -3.68
CA SER A 128 8.60 4.84 -2.99
C SER A 128 9.43 3.91 -3.88
N ILE A 129 9.09 3.77 -5.16
CA ILE A 129 9.90 3.01 -6.13
C ILE A 129 11.29 3.64 -6.31
N LYS A 130 11.36 4.96 -6.45
CA LYS A 130 12.64 5.66 -6.60
C LYS A 130 13.50 5.55 -5.35
N GLU A 131 12.91 5.65 -4.15
CA GLU A 131 13.62 5.42 -2.88
C GLU A 131 14.18 3.98 -2.81
N ALA A 132 13.38 2.98 -3.20
CA ALA A 132 13.82 1.59 -3.23
C ALA A 132 14.95 1.37 -4.25
N ASP A 133 14.87 1.97 -5.43
CA ASP A 133 15.91 1.86 -6.45
C ASP A 133 17.20 2.63 -6.08
N ALA A 134 17.08 3.72 -5.32
CA ALA A 134 18.24 4.41 -4.75
C ALA A 134 19.06 3.48 -3.85
N LEU A 135 18.38 2.65 -3.05
CA LEU A 135 18.99 1.65 -2.18
C LEU A 135 19.59 0.49 -2.98
N LYS A 136 18.84 -0.07 -3.94
CA LYS A 136 19.26 -1.25 -4.71
C LYS A 136 20.36 -0.95 -5.72
N HIS A 137 20.20 0.13 -6.51
CA HIS A 137 20.96 0.40 -7.72
C HIS A 137 21.45 1.86 -7.83
N LYS A 138 21.47 2.63 -6.73
CA LYS A 138 21.81 4.07 -6.76
C LYS A 138 20.92 4.86 -7.74
N SER A 139 19.66 4.45 -7.89
CA SER A 139 18.66 5.02 -8.79
C SER A 139 18.95 4.85 -10.29
N GLN A 140 19.93 4.02 -10.68
CA GLN A 140 20.31 3.87 -12.08
C GLN A 140 19.16 3.27 -12.91
N VAL A 141 18.59 2.15 -12.48
CA VAL A 141 17.58 1.42 -13.24
C VAL A 141 16.32 2.27 -13.43
N VAL A 142 15.82 2.93 -12.39
CA VAL A 142 14.60 3.76 -12.49
C VAL A 142 14.81 5.02 -13.32
N ASN A 143 16.03 5.56 -13.37
CA ASN A 143 16.37 6.74 -14.17
C ASN A 143 16.57 6.41 -15.65
N ASP A 144 17.01 5.19 -15.97
CA ASP A 144 17.14 4.70 -17.35
C ASP A 144 15.79 4.32 -17.97
N MET A 145 14.74 4.13 -17.15
CA MET A 145 13.38 3.89 -17.61
C MET A 145 12.76 5.13 -18.26
N GLN A 146 11.98 4.90 -19.32
CA GLN A 146 11.24 5.96 -19.99
C GLN A 146 9.97 6.33 -19.19
N LYS A 147 9.44 7.55 -19.39
CA LYS A 147 8.18 8.00 -18.75
C LYS A 147 7.00 7.03 -18.98
N LYS A 148 6.96 6.36 -20.14
CA LYS A 148 5.94 5.34 -20.45
C LYS A 148 6.07 4.09 -19.56
N ASP A 149 7.29 3.74 -19.18
CA ASP A 149 7.58 2.57 -18.33
C ASP A 149 7.13 2.86 -16.89
N HIS A 150 7.39 4.09 -16.39
CA HIS A 150 6.85 4.56 -15.10
C HIS A 150 5.33 4.53 -15.10
N LYS A 151 4.70 5.03 -16.17
CA LYS A 151 3.23 4.99 -16.31
C LYS A 151 2.71 3.56 -16.38
N GLN A 152 3.45 2.63 -16.98
CA GLN A 152 3.07 1.22 -17.05
C GLN A 152 3.10 0.54 -15.68
N LEU A 153 4.09 0.85 -14.83
CA LEU A 153 4.12 0.41 -13.42
C LEU A 153 2.86 0.89 -12.68
N TRP A 154 2.56 2.19 -12.78
CA TRP A 154 1.38 2.77 -12.15
C TRP A 154 0.07 2.15 -12.65
N MET A 155 -0.12 2.08 -13.98
CA MET A 155 -1.33 1.49 -14.57
C MET A 155 -1.48 0.01 -14.24
N GLY A 156 -0.37 -0.72 -14.10
CA GLY A 156 -0.37 -2.10 -13.65
C GLY A 156 -0.94 -2.25 -12.24
N LEU A 157 -0.49 -1.39 -11.30
CA LEU A 157 -1.03 -1.35 -9.94
C LEU A 157 -2.50 -0.90 -9.92
N GLN A 158 -2.82 0.24 -10.53
CA GLN A 158 -4.15 0.86 -10.50
C GLN A 158 -5.23 -0.07 -11.06
N ASN A 159 -4.92 -0.83 -12.11
CA ASN A 159 -5.90 -1.69 -12.79
C ASN A 159 -5.79 -3.17 -12.41
N ASP A 160 -5.02 -3.49 -11.37
CA ASP A 160 -4.79 -4.88 -10.89
C ASP A 160 -4.28 -5.80 -12.02
N LYS A 161 -3.37 -5.30 -12.86
CA LYS A 161 -2.79 -6.00 -14.02
C LYS A 161 -1.37 -6.49 -13.70
N PHE A 162 -1.28 -7.67 -13.10
CA PHE A 162 -0.03 -8.35 -12.75
C PHE A 162 1.03 -8.34 -13.87
N ASP A 163 0.69 -8.85 -15.06
CA ASP A 163 1.67 -8.98 -16.15
C ASP A 163 2.14 -7.62 -16.67
N GLN A 164 1.24 -6.62 -16.67
CA GLN A 164 1.58 -5.25 -17.07
C GLN A 164 2.58 -4.62 -16.09
N PHE A 165 2.36 -4.80 -14.79
CA PHE A 165 3.26 -4.33 -13.74
C PHE A 165 4.63 -5.04 -13.81
N TRP A 166 4.62 -6.37 -13.82
CA TRP A 166 5.84 -7.17 -13.78
C TRP A 166 6.69 -7.11 -15.05
N ALA A 167 6.10 -6.77 -16.20
CA ALA A 167 6.86 -6.48 -17.42
C ALA A 167 7.91 -5.38 -17.21
N MET A 168 7.61 -4.37 -16.38
CA MET A 168 8.55 -3.31 -16.01
C MET A 168 9.25 -3.59 -14.68
N ASN A 169 8.54 -4.08 -13.66
CA ASN A 169 9.10 -4.29 -12.33
C ASN A 169 10.23 -5.32 -12.31
N ARG A 170 10.25 -6.29 -13.23
CA ARG A 170 11.36 -7.25 -13.34
C ARG A 170 12.71 -6.59 -13.55
N LYS A 171 12.78 -5.48 -14.30
CA LYS A 171 14.02 -4.72 -14.51
C LYS A 171 14.56 -4.15 -13.18
N LEU A 172 13.66 -3.73 -12.29
CA LEU A 172 14.00 -3.26 -10.95
C LEU A 172 14.40 -4.41 -10.01
N MET A 173 14.24 -5.67 -10.42
CA MET A 173 14.59 -6.83 -9.60
C MET A 173 15.81 -7.59 -10.14
N GLU A 174 16.39 -7.13 -11.25
CA GLU A 174 17.64 -7.65 -11.81
C GLU A 174 18.83 -6.96 -11.14
N TYR A 175 19.90 -7.71 -10.86
CA TYR A 175 21.18 -7.21 -10.36
C TYR A 175 22.35 -7.91 -11.09
N PRO A 176 23.54 -7.31 -11.16
CA PRO A 176 24.69 -7.93 -11.80
C PRO A 176 25.04 -9.26 -11.14
N THR A 177 25.22 -10.33 -11.92
CA THR A 177 25.52 -11.68 -11.39
C THR A 177 26.78 -11.73 -10.55
N GLU A 178 27.73 -10.83 -10.82
CA GLU A 178 28.99 -10.69 -10.08
C GLU A 178 28.79 -10.15 -8.65
N GLU A 179 27.72 -9.40 -8.39
CA GLU A 179 27.45 -8.78 -7.09
C GLU A 179 26.69 -9.72 -6.13
N GLY A 180 26.09 -10.79 -6.65
CA GLY A 180 25.37 -11.79 -5.84
C GLY A 180 24.05 -11.33 -5.21
N GLY A 181 23.69 -10.03 -5.32
CA GLY A 181 22.47 -9.45 -4.76
C GLY A 181 22.35 -7.94 -5.02
N PHE A 182 21.35 -7.30 -4.41
CA PHE A 182 21.24 -5.83 -4.42
C PHE A 182 22.25 -5.19 -3.47
N ARG A 183 22.59 -3.92 -3.70
CA ARG A 183 23.46 -3.16 -2.79
C ARG A 183 22.91 -3.04 -1.37
N TYR A 184 21.62 -2.73 -1.24
CA TYR A 184 20.89 -2.67 0.03
C TYR A 184 19.47 -3.18 -0.18
N ILE A 185 18.92 -3.82 0.85
CA ILE A 185 17.53 -4.29 0.83
C ILE A 185 16.58 -3.14 1.23
N PRO A 186 15.60 -2.77 0.38
CA PRO A 186 14.58 -1.80 0.76
C PRO A 186 13.55 -2.47 1.70
N PHE A 187 13.64 -2.18 2.99
CA PHE A 187 12.65 -2.64 3.97
C PHE A 187 12.25 -1.51 4.93
N ARG A 188 11.07 -1.66 5.54
CA ARG A 188 10.55 -0.77 6.58
C ARG A 188 9.97 -1.64 7.69
N ILE A 189 10.36 -1.36 8.93
CA ILE A 189 9.82 -2.03 10.11
C ILE A 189 8.76 -1.12 10.72
N TYR A 190 7.54 -1.66 10.83
CA TYR A 190 6.41 -1.00 11.45
C TYR A 190 6.16 -1.65 12.80
N GLN A 191 6.07 -0.84 13.84
CA GLN A 191 5.76 -1.31 15.18
C GLN A 191 4.71 -0.36 15.76
N VAL A 192 3.63 -0.95 16.28
CA VAL A 192 2.65 -0.19 17.06
C VAL A 192 3.25 0.08 18.43
N THR A 193 3.93 1.22 18.58
CA THR A 193 4.24 1.81 19.89
C THR A 193 3.29 2.97 20.12
N HIS A 194 3.00 3.33 21.38
CA HIS A 194 2.20 4.52 21.74
C HIS A 194 2.71 5.84 21.08
N THR A 195 3.89 5.82 20.46
CA THR A 195 4.32 6.77 19.43
C THR A 195 4.61 6.01 18.14
N ASN A 196 3.82 6.22 17.07
CA ASN A 196 4.04 5.56 15.79
C ASN A 196 5.36 6.06 15.16
N LYS A 197 6.45 5.29 15.28
CA LYS A 197 7.74 5.57 14.62
C LYS A 197 8.01 4.50 13.56
N THR A 198 8.23 4.91 12.31
CA THR A 198 8.77 4.03 11.27
C THR A 198 10.29 4.05 11.38
N LEU A 199 10.91 2.88 11.52
CA LEU A 199 12.37 2.75 11.47
C LEU A 199 12.80 2.40 10.04
N LYS A 200 13.74 3.18 9.51
CA LYS A 200 14.43 2.94 8.23
C LYS A 200 15.93 2.88 8.50
N THR A 201 16.54 1.71 8.33
CA THR A 201 18.00 1.52 8.46
C THR A 201 18.52 0.71 7.27
N PRO A 202 19.69 1.06 6.70
CA PRO A 202 20.31 0.23 5.68
C PRO A 202 20.77 -1.09 6.30
N VAL A 203 20.37 -2.21 5.70
CA VAL A 203 20.91 -3.54 6.02
C VAL A 203 21.52 -4.09 4.75
N GLY A 204 22.82 -4.40 4.80
CA GLY A 204 23.50 -5.15 3.75
C GLY A 204 23.19 -6.64 3.88
N GLU A 205 23.19 -7.37 2.77
CA GLU A 205 23.09 -8.83 2.85
C GLU A 205 24.31 -9.43 3.56
N PRO A 206 24.14 -10.49 4.38
CA PRO A 206 25.27 -11.17 4.98
C PRO A 206 26.13 -11.82 3.88
N GLN A 207 27.36 -11.35 3.73
CA GLN A 207 28.36 -12.04 2.93
C GLN A 207 28.74 -13.34 3.64
N GLY A 208 28.20 -14.47 3.17
CA GLY A 208 28.59 -15.78 3.63
C GLY A 208 30.03 -16.11 3.21
N SER A 209 30.97 -16.12 4.14
CA SER A 209 31.95 -17.20 4.29
C SER A 209 32.67 -17.09 5.64
N VAL A 210 32.12 -17.74 6.68
CA VAL A 210 32.98 -18.20 7.77
C VAL A 210 33.69 -19.43 7.21
N ARG A 211 34.93 -19.25 6.76
CA ARG A 211 35.85 -20.37 6.59
C ARG A 211 36.21 -20.84 8.00
N ASP A 212 35.75 -22.03 8.35
CA ASP A 212 36.31 -22.78 9.46
C ASP A 212 37.82 -22.92 9.22
N GLN A 213 38.62 -22.24 10.05
CA GLN A 213 40.03 -22.55 10.21
C GLN A 213 40.16 -23.49 11.40
N GLU A 214 40.09 -24.79 11.13
CA GLU A 214 40.75 -25.78 11.97
C GLU A 214 42.21 -25.91 11.50
N THR A 215 43.14 -25.44 12.34
CA THR A 215 44.50 -25.99 12.49
C THR A 215 44.95 -25.75 13.92
#